data_AF-Q2H7T7-F1
#
_entry.id   AF-Q2H7T7-F1
#
_cell.length_a   1.000
_cell.length_b   1.000
_cell.length_c   1.000
_cell.angle_alpha   90.00
_cell.angle_beta   90.00
_cell.angle_gamma   90.00
#
_symmetry.space_group_name_H-M   'P 1'
#
loop_
_entity.id
_entity.type
_entity.pdbx_description
1 polymer ?
#
loop_
_entity_poly.entity_id
_entity_poly.type
_entity_poly.pdbx_seq_one_letter_code
_entity_poly.pdbx_strand_id
1 'polypeptide(L)'
;MHFNTVFLGLVASASTAFAAPALNSRSGAVSAMAEVPEWTIESFTRTCNEDDTSCDISFGINTQTAPVTACSYTVTGAPASQASTTDIKCGAYTLSSNWSGQWGVENGFTTWSLIDWDSRLITWPSYADHELVNGEAVTPDKSYAPQTLA
;
A
#
# COMPACT_ATOMS: atom_id res chain seq x y z
N MET A 1 -0.15 64.22 53.20
CA MET A 1 0.29 63.42 52.04
C MET A 1 1.74 63.81 51.77
N HIS A 2 2.67 62.90 52.05
CA HIS A 2 4.11 63.09 51.87
C HIS A 2 4.51 62.31 50.61
N PHE A 3 5.11 62.98 49.63
CA PHE A 3 5.72 62.35 48.46
C PHE A 3 7.17 62.00 48.81
N ASN A 4 7.60 60.77 48.55
CA ASN A 4 9.02 60.53 48.27
C ASN A 4 9.19 59.40 47.27
N THR A 5 9.94 59.73 46.23
CA THR A 5 10.16 59.03 44.97
C THR A 5 11.35 58.08 45.12
N VAL A 6 11.26 56.85 44.62
CA VAL A 6 12.45 56.08 44.20
C VAL A 6 12.16 55.40 42.87
N PHE A 7 12.85 55.89 41.84
CA PHE A 7 13.06 55.26 40.55
C PHE A 7 14.04 54.08 40.70
N LEU A 8 13.85 53.00 39.94
CA LEU A 8 14.86 52.09 39.35
C LEU A 8 14.08 50.89 38.75
N GLY A 9 14.34 50.33 37.57
CA GLY A 9 15.38 50.55 36.58
C GLY A 9 14.94 49.98 35.22
N LEU A 10 15.59 50.46 34.17
CA LEU A 10 15.36 50.13 32.77
C LEU A 10 16.00 48.76 32.45
N VAL A 11 15.21 47.76 32.08
CA VAL A 11 15.73 46.49 31.54
C VAL A 11 15.61 46.54 30.02
N ALA A 12 16.75 46.70 29.34
CA ALA A 12 16.83 46.60 27.88
C ALA A 12 16.81 45.12 27.48
N SER A 13 15.74 44.69 26.81
CA SER A 13 15.63 43.38 26.18
C SER A 13 16.44 43.36 24.87
N ALA A 14 17.53 42.58 24.85
CA ALA A 14 18.28 42.29 23.65
C ALA A 14 17.53 41.23 22.82
N SER A 15 16.99 41.62 21.67
CA SER A 15 16.37 40.71 20.71
C SER A 15 17.44 39.88 20.00
N THR A 16 17.58 38.61 20.34
CA THR A 16 18.34 37.65 19.52
C THR A 16 17.53 37.31 18.27
N ALA A 17 17.88 37.93 17.15
CA ALA A 17 17.39 37.50 15.84
C ALA A 17 18.05 36.16 15.48
N PHE A 18 17.32 35.06 15.61
CA PHE A 18 17.71 33.80 15.01
C PHE A 18 17.55 33.94 13.50
N ALA A 19 18.67 33.96 12.76
CA ALA A 19 18.65 33.74 11.32
C ALA A 19 18.15 32.32 11.07
N ALA A 20 16.90 32.19 10.63
CA ALA A 20 16.36 30.91 10.17
C ALA A 20 17.15 30.46 8.94
N PRO A 21 17.56 29.18 8.84
CA PRO A 21 18.16 28.67 7.63
C PRO A 21 17.16 28.85 6.49
N ALA A 22 17.62 29.48 5.39
CA ALA A 22 16.85 29.52 4.16
C ALA A 22 16.48 28.08 3.79
N LEU A 23 15.18 27.79 3.75
CA LEU A 23 14.66 26.58 3.13
C LEU A 23 15.21 26.57 1.71
N ASN A 24 16.19 25.70 1.47
CA ASN A 24 16.53 25.29 0.11
C ASN A 24 15.26 24.68 -0.48
N SER A 25 14.47 25.50 -1.17
CA SER A 25 13.45 25.03 -2.08
C SER A 25 14.14 24.08 -3.06
N ARG A 26 13.98 22.78 -2.86
CA ARG A 26 14.20 21.79 -3.92
C ARG A 26 13.14 22.01 -4.99
N SER A 27 13.27 23.09 -5.74
CA SER A 27 12.69 23.22 -7.06
C SER A 27 13.57 22.42 -8.00
N GLY A 28 13.10 21.28 -8.48
CA GLY A 28 13.70 20.59 -9.62
C GLY A 28 14.06 19.13 -9.42
N ALA A 29 13.05 18.27 -9.36
CA ALA A 29 12.99 17.00 -10.09
C ALA A 29 11.62 16.36 -9.83
N VAL A 30 10.55 17.03 -10.29
CA VAL A 30 9.29 16.31 -10.48
C VAL A 30 9.52 15.51 -11.75
N SER A 31 9.84 14.23 -11.61
CA SER A 31 9.79 13.31 -12.74
C SER A 31 8.35 13.37 -13.23
N ALA A 32 8.13 13.89 -14.44
CA ALA A 32 6.82 13.95 -15.07
C ALA A 32 6.41 12.52 -15.46
N MET A 33 6.10 11.68 -14.47
CA MET A 33 5.31 10.50 -14.71
C MET A 33 3.91 11.00 -15.03
N ALA A 34 3.39 10.66 -16.20
CA ALA A 34 1.94 10.69 -16.39
C ALA A 34 1.32 9.96 -15.20
N GLU A 35 0.35 10.56 -14.51
CA GLU A 35 -0.34 9.91 -13.40
C GLU A 35 -1.08 8.69 -13.96
N VAL A 36 -0.45 7.52 -13.89
CA VAL A 36 -1.12 6.25 -14.12
C VAL A 36 -2.09 6.08 -12.95
N PRO A 37 -3.40 5.92 -13.21
CA PRO A 37 -4.37 5.73 -12.12
C PRO A 37 -3.98 4.55 -11.24
N GLU A 38 -4.28 4.65 -9.94
CA GLU A 38 -4.11 3.53 -9.03
C GLU A 38 -4.97 2.34 -9.49
N TRP A 39 -4.48 1.14 -9.25
CA TRP A 39 -5.25 -0.07 -9.49
C TRP A 39 -5.98 -0.45 -8.22
N THR A 40 -7.29 -0.51 -8.28
CA THR A 40 -8.14 -0.98 -7.18
C THR A 40 -8.36 -2.48 -7.33
N ILE A 41 -8.07 -3.20 -6.26
CA ILE A 41 -8.39 -4.62 -6.15
C ILE A 41 -9.73 -4.73 -5.43
N GLU A 42 -10.75 -5.10 -6.21
CA GLU A 42 -12.15 -5.09 -5.79
C GLU A 42 -12.56 -6.45 -5.22
N SER A 43 -13.29 -6.44 -4.10
CA SER A 43 -13.91 -7.62 -3.49
C SER A 43 -12.94 -8.79 -3.35
N PHE A 44 -11.74 -8.53 -2.82
CA PHE A 44 -10.75 -9.58 -2.62
C PHE A 44 -11.24 -10.58 -1.58
N THR A 45 -11.39 -11.83 -1.98
CA THR A 45 -11.85 -12.93 -1.13
C THR A 45 -10.90 -14.11 -1.23
N ARG A 46 -10.58 -14.69 -0.08
CA ARG A 46 -9.89 -15.98 0.06
C ARG A 46 -10.79 -16.93 0.82
N THR A 47 -11.06 -18.09 0.24
CA THR A 47 -11.86 -19.16 0.86
C THR A 47 -11.04 -20.43 0.91
N CYS A 48 -10.51 -20.76 2.07
CA CYS A 48 -9.80 -21.99 2.35
C CYS A 48 -10.75 -23.06 2.91
N ASN A 49 -10.48 -24.32 2.58
CA ASN A 49 -11.11 -25.46 3.22
C ASN A 49 -10.63 -25.61 4.68
N GLU A 50 -11.35 -26.43 5.47
CA GLU A 50 -11.06 -26.60 6.90
C GLU A 50 -9.63 -27.08 7.19
N ASP A 51 -9.08 -27.93 6.33
CA ASP A 51 -7.72 -28.48 6.48
C ASP A 51 -6.62 -27.53 5.97
N ASP A 52 -6.98 -26.36 5.42
CA ASP A 52 -6.06 -25.42 4.77
C ASP A 52 -5.14 -26.10 3.73
N THR A 53 -5.73 -26.98 2.93
CA THR A 53 -5.04 -27.67 1.82
C THR A 53 -5.41 -27.14 0.45
N SER A 54 -6.49 -26.35 0.38
CA SER A 54 -6.97 -25.70 -0.82
C SER A 54 -7.62 -24.38 -0.46
N CYS A 55 -7.24 -23.31 -1.15
CA CYS A 55 -7.87 -22.00 -1.04
C CYS A 55 -8.28 -21.48 -2.42
N ASP A 56 -9.54 -21.08 -2.55
CA ASP A 56 -10.04 -20.35 -3.69
C ASP A 56 -9.82 -18.85 -3.48
N ILE A 57 -9.21 -18.19 -4.45
CA ILE A 57 -8.97 -16.75 -4.47
C ILE A 57 -9.85 -16.12 -5.56
N SER A 58 -10.49 -15.00 -5.25
CA SER A 58 -11.24 -14.20 -6.23
C SER A 58 -11.15 -12.71 -5.97
N PHE A 59 -11.03 -11.91 -7.03
CA PHE A 59 -11.07 -10.44 -6.96
C PHE A 59 -11.29 -9.82 -8.35
N GLY A 60 -11.64 -8.53 -8.37
CA GLY A 60 -11.65 -7.68 -9.56
C GLY A 60 -10.39 -6.82 -9.66
N ILE A 61 -9.87 -6.66 -10.87
CA ILE A 61 -8.76 -5.74 -11.18
C ILE A 61 -9.36 -4.52 -11.88
N ASN A 62 -9.44 -3.39 -11.19
CA ASN A 62 -9.94 -2.13 -11.72
C ASN A 62 -8.78 -1.15 -11.91
N THR A 63 -8.36 -0.95 -13.16
CA THR A 63 -7.30 0.00 -13.54
C THR A 63 -7.85 1.40 -13.86
N GLN A 64 -9.16 1.61 -13.70
CA GLN A 64 -9.88 2.86 -13.99
C GLN A 64 -9.79 3.33 -15.46
N THR A 65 -9.17 2.54 -16.32
CA THR A 65 -8.93 2.84 -17.74
C THR A 65 -9.59 1.84 -18.68
N ALA A 66 -10.00 0.68 -18.13
CA ALA A 66 -10.67 -0.40 -18.84
C ALA A 66 -11.74 -1.04 -17.93
N PRO A 67 -12.66 -1.86 -18.49
CA PRO A 67 -13.58 -2.64 -17.67
C PRO A 67 -12.85 -3.52 -16.65
N VAL A 68 -13.47 -3.71 -15.48
CA VAL A 68 -12.92 -4.53 -14.40
C VAL A 68 -12.66 -5.95 -14.92
N THR A 69 -11.44 -6.44 -14.71
CA THR A 69 -11.06 -7.80 -15.07
C THR A 69 -11.21 -8.70 -13.85
N ALA A 70 -12.12 -9.67 -13.91
CA ALA A 70 -12.26 -10.67 -12.87
C ALA A 70 -11.07 -11.65 -12.89
N CYS A 71 -10.59 -12.00 -11.71
CA CYS A 71 -9.52 -12.96 -11.49
C CYS A 71 -9.97 -13.99 -10.46
N SER A 72 -9.87 -15.27 -10.80
CA SER A 72 -10.09 -16.35 -9.85
C SER A 72 -9.17 -17.53 -10.13
N TYR A 73 -8.69 -18.16 -9.06
CA TYR A 73 -7.83 -19.33 -9.13
C TYR A 73 -7.82 -20.07 -7.79
N THR A 74 -7.46 -21.34 -7.84
CA THR A 74 -7.30 -22.19 -6.65
C THR A 74 -5.82 -22.38 -6.38
N VAL A 75 -5.44 -22.24 -5.11
CA VAL A 75 -4.10 -22.54 -4.60
C VAL A 75 -4.20 -23.79 -3.75
N THR A 76 -3.25 -24.71 -3.91
CA THR A 76 -3.14 -25.90 -3.06
C THR A 76 -1.81 -25.89 -2.34
N GLY A 77 -1.76 -26.45 -1.14
CA GLY A 77 -0.58 -26.41 -0.29
C GLY A 77 -0.82 -27.07 1.06
N ALA A 78 0.12 -26.92 1.98
CA ALA A 78 0.00 -27.36 3.36
C ALA A 78 0.91 -26.49 4.26
N PRO A 79 0.45 -25.30 4.70
CA PRO A 79 -0.87 -24.70 4.44
C PRO A 79 -1.00 -24.07 3.03
N ALA A 80 -2.20 -24.10 2.45
CA ALA A 80 -2.53 -23.48 1.17
C ALA A 80 -2.64 -21.95 1.28
N SER A 81 -3.11 -21.46 2.42
CA SER A 81 -3.21 -20.03 2.73
C SER A 81 -1.87 -19.27 2.66
N GLN A 82 -0.74 -19.99 2.77
CA GLN A 82 0.62 -19.44 2.74
C GLN A 82 1.43 -19.89 1.51
N ALA A 83 0.81 -20.63 0.59
CA ALA A 83 1.51 -21.16 -0.57
C ALA A 83 1.78 -20.06 -1.60
N SER A 84 2.99 -20.09 -2.18
CA SER A 84 3.36 -19.20 -3.28
C SER A 84 2.68 -19.63 -4.58
N THR A 85 2.40 -18.66 -5.44
CA THR A 85 1.87 -18.91 -6.79
C THR A 85 2.75 -18.25 -7.85
N THR A 86 2.79 -18.83 -9.04
CA THR A 86 3.51 -18.28 -10.19
C THR A 86 2.68 -18.45 -11.45
N ASP A 87 2.82 -17.51 -12.38
CA ASP A 87 2.23 -17.57 -13.72
C ASP A 87 0.70 -17.72 -13.78
N ILE A 88 -0.01 -17.25 -12.76
CA ILE A 88 -1.47 -17.17 -12.79
C ILE A 88 -1.90 -16.13 -13.83
N LYS A 89 -2.85 -16.49 -14.70
CA LYS A 89 -3.36 -15.61 -15.76
C LYS A 89 -4.77 -15.14 -15.43
N CYS A 90 -4.96 -13.82 -15.44
CA CYS A 90 -6.25 -13.17 -15.23
C CYS A 90 -6.46 -12.12 -16.31
N GLY A 91 -7.05 -12.52 -17.44
CA GLY A 91 -7.15 -11.67 -18.62
C GLY A 91 -5.76 -11.27 -19.14
N ALA A 92 -5.52 -9.97 -19.27
CA ALA A 92 -4.22 -9.41 -19.68
C ALA A 92 -3.15 -9.48 -18.57
N TYR A 93 -3.55 -9.73 -17.32
CA TYR A 93 -2.64 -9.66 -16.19
C TYR A 93 -2.00 -11.01 -15.89
N THR A 94 -0.72 -10.96 -15.53
CA THR A 94 0.03 -12.10 -14.97
C THR A 94 0.28 -11.88 -13.50
N LEU A 95 0.08 -12.92 -12.71
CA LEU A 95 0.16 -12.86 -11.26
C LEU A 95 1.11 -13.92 -10.69
N SER A 96 1.87 -13.50 -9.69
CA SER A 96 2.57 -14.39 -8.76
C SER A 96 2.33 -13.89 -7.33
N SER A 97 2.53 -14.75 -6.34
CA SER A 97 2.35 -14.39 -4.94
C SER A 97 3.37 -15.07 -4.04
N ASN A 98 3.67 -14.44 -2.92
CA ASN A 98 4.44 -15.07 -1.86
C ASN A 98 3.95 -14.61 -0.48
N TRP A 99 3.95 -15.54 0.46
CA TRP A 99 3.65 -15.27 1.86
C TRP A 99 4.92 -14.95 2.65
N SER A 100 4.80 -14.07 3.64
CA SER A 100 5.86 -13.74 4.60
C SER A 100 5.32 -13.70 6.02
N GLY A 101 5.96 -14.48 6.89
CA GLY A 101 5.77 -14.43 8.35
C GLY A 101 6.92 -13.75 9.08
N GLN A 102 7.71 -12.89 8.40
CA GLN A 102 8.95 -12.32 8.95
C GLN A 102 8.75 -11.52 10.26
N TRP A 103 7.50 -11.09 10.54
CA TRP A 103 7.10 -10.36 11.75
C TRP A 103 6.30 -11.23 12.74
N GLY A 104 6.41 -12.56 12.61
CA GLY A 104 5.61 -13.55 13.33
C GLY A 104 4.41 -14.01 12.52
N VAL A 105 3.98 -15.27 12.72
CA VAL A 105 2.87 -15.88 11.95
C VAL A 105 1.55 -15.15 12.13
N GLU A 106 1.30 -14.57 13.31
CA GLU A 106 0.13 -13.74 13.59
C GLU A 106 0.11 -12.42 12.80
N ASN A 107 1.27 -12.00 12.29
CA ASN A 107 1.44 -10.83 11.43
C ASN A 107 1.82 -11.25 10.00
N GLY A 108 1.44 -12.48 9.62
CA GLY A 108 1.62 -13.00 8.27
C GLY A 108 0.90 -12.14 7.24
N PHE A 109 1.48 -12.05 6.05
CA PHE A 109 0.88 -11.37 4.92
C PHE A 109 1.29 -12.03 3.61
N THR A 110 0.43 -11.91 2.61
CA THR A 110 0.75 -12.29 1.24
C THR A 110 0.86 -11.04 0.39
N THR A 111 1.90 -10.99 -0.43
CA THR A 111 2.04 -9.98 -1.47
C THR A 111 1.93 -10.64 -2.82
N TRP A 112 1.13 -10.02 -3.68
CA TRP A 112 1.00 -10.37 -5.09
C TRP A 112 1.87 -9.46 -5.93
N SER A 113 2.43 -9.99 -7.01
CA SER A 113 2.93 -9.20 -8.13
C SER A 113 1.92 -9.33 -9.24
N LEU A 114 1.27 -8.21 -9.60
CA LEU A 114 0.27 -8.16 -10.65
C LEU A 114 0.83 -7.32 -11.81
N ILE A 115 1.04 -7.96 -12.96
CA ILE A 115 1.75 -7.39 -14.10
C ILE A 115 0.82 -7.28 -15.30
N ASP A 116 0.76 -6.10 -15.90
CA ASP A 116 0.31 -5.89 -17.27
C ASP A 116 1.55 -5.75 -18.17
N TRP A 117 1.83 -6.80 -18.95
CA TRP A 117 2.99 -6.81 -19.84
C TRP A 117 2.83 -5.89 -21.04
N ASP A 118 1.60 -5.65 -21.50
CA ASP A 118 1.33 -4.81 -22.67
C ASP A 118 1.54 -3.34 -22.32
N SER A 119 1.03 -2.92 -21.15
CA SER A 119 1.25 -1.56 -20.63
C SER A 119 2.60 -1.38 -19.93
N ARG A 120 3.36 -2.46 -19.72
CA ARG A 120 4.60 -2.50 -18.92
C ARG A 120 4.41 -1.92 -17.52
N LEU A 121 3.32 -2.31 -16.86
CA LEU A 121 2.98 -1.86 -15.51
C LEU A 121 2.97 -3.04 -14.54
N ILE A 122 3.36 -2.76 -13.30
CA ILE A 122 3.32 -3.72 -12.20
C ILE A 122 2.79 -3.02 -10.95
N THR A 123 1.95 -3.73 -10.20
CA THR A 123 1.54 -3.31 -8.85
C THR A 123 1.71 -4.46 -7.87
N TRP A 124 1.80 -4.14 -6.57
CA TRP A 124 2.03 -5.13 -5.52
C TRP A 124 0.93 -5.10 -4.45
N PRO A 125 -0.26 -5.65 -4.74
CA PRO A 125 -1.30 -5.79 -3.75
C PRO A 125 -0.80 -6.65 -2.59
N SER A 126 -1.08 -6.22 -1.37
CA SER A 126 -0.67 -6.93 -0.17
C SER A 126 -1.79 -6.91 0.86
N TYR A 127 -2.00 -8.08 1.47
CA TYR A 127 -3.02 -8.31 2.47
C TYR A 127 -2.42 -9.09 3.63
N ALA A 128 -2.62 -8.59 4.84
CA ALA A 128 -2.32 -9.31 6.05
C ALA A 128 -3.35 -10.43 6.26
N ASP A 129 -2.95 -11.52 6.88
CA ASP A 129 -3.83 -12.68 7.06
C ASP A 129 -5.08 -12.34 7.88
N HIS A 130 -5.00 -11.37 8.81
CA HIS A 130 -6.15 -10.90 9.58
C HIS A 130 -7.15 -10.07 8.75
N GLU A 131 -6.74 -9.53 7.60
CA GLU A 131 -7.66 -8.89 6.64
C GLU A 131 -8.43 -9.95 5.84
N LEU A 132 -7.85 -11.14 5.66
CA LEU A 132 -8.35 -12.22 4.82
C LEU A 132 -9.23 -13.20 5.60
N VAL A 133 -10.34 -12.70 6.14
CA VAL A 133 -11.35 -13.53 6.81
C VAL A 133 -11.95 -14.52 5.80
N ASN A 134 -12.03 -15.78 6.21
CA ASN A 134 -12.35 -16.88 5.30
C ASN A 134 -13.72 -16.71 4.63
N GLY A 135 -13.74 -16.63 3.30
CA GLY A 135 -14.97 -16.47 2.51
C GLY A 135 -15.58 -15.07 2.54
N GLU A 136 -14.95 -14.12 3.23
CA GLU A 136 -15.41 -12.73 3.27
C GLU A 136 -14.57 -11.85 2.34
N ALA A 137 -15.23 -10.87 1.71
CA ALA A 137 -14.55 -9.87 0.90
C ALA A 137 -13.90 -8.82 1.80
N VAL A 138 -12.63 -8.52 1.55
CA VAL A 138 -11.92 -7.43 2.21
C VAL A 138 -12.68 -6.12 1.97
N THR A 139 -12.98 -5.39 3.04
CA THR A 139 -13.67 -4.10 2.98
C THR A 139 -12.92 -3.07 3.84
N PRO A 140 -12.61 -1.88 3.32
CA PRO A 140 -12.83 -1.44 1.94
C PRO A 140 -11.87 -2.11 0.94
N ASP A 141 -12.21 -2.01 -0.35
CA ASP A 141 -11.30 -2.32 -1.43
C ASP A 141 -10.01 -1.51 -1.30
N LYS A 142 -8.88 -2.08 -1.75
CA LYS A 142 -7.55 -1.47 -1.60
C LYS A 142 -7.02 -1.04 -2.95
N SER A 143 -6.48 0.17 -3.01
CA SER A 143 -5.86 0.76 -4.20
C SER A 143 -4.35 0.78 -4.06
N TYR A 144 -3.67 0.55 -5.19
CA TYR A 144 -2.22 0.44 -5.24
C TYR A 144 -1.67 1.16 -6.48
N ALA A 145 -0.71 2.05 -6.26
CA ALA A 145 -0.06 2.79 -7.34
C ALA A 145 0.83 1.86 -8.19
N PRO A 146 0.52 1.67 -9.49
CA PRO A 146 1.36 0.87 -10.37
C PRO A 146 2.70 1.58 -10.65
N GLN A 147 3.72 0.79 -10.98
CA GLN A 147 5.05 1.23 -11.39
C GLN A 147 5.34 0.74 -12.80
N THR A 148 6.19 1.45 -13.53
CA THR A 148 6.66 1.01 -14.85
C THR A 148 7.73 -0.07 -14.72
N LEU A 149 7.60 -1.13 -15.52
CA LEU A 149 8.63 -2.16 -15.67
C LEU A 149 9.80 -1.66 -16.52
N ALA A 150 11.01 -1.76 -15.96
CA ALA A 150 12.28 -1.40 -16.60
C ALA A 150 12.56 -2.24 -17.86
#